data_AF-A0A2V7XXY8-F1
#
_entry.id   AF-A0A2V7XXY8-F1
#
_cell.length_a   1.000
_cell.length_b   1.000
_cell.length_c   1.000
_cell.angle_alpha   90.00
_cell.angle_beta   90.00
_cell.angle_gamma   90.00
#
_symmetry.space_group_name_H-M   'P 1'
#
loop_
_entity.id
_entity.type
_entity.pdbx_description
1 polymer ?
#
loop_
_entity_poly.entity_id
_entity_poly.type
_entity_poly.pdbx_seq_one_letter_code
_entity_poly.pdbx_strand_id
1 'polypeptide(L)'
;MKRLAAFASMLAVIACGPTQPAGQALSKEPISVRGWIADVEAPPNGPFPTAESDALRRMQIYQSANVWVDNAPYVSGGVAETGAFLLLDVPPGNVTITFSAPGAAAAKLVMQNVPGNADVFIPALQLRRDSVALLDRNGVKVRLAASVDRAKPSGITCTIAGVAVPVVTTPIAEMVDRHDFPIRPSVRPLAIVK
;
A
#
# COMPACT_ATOMS: atom_id res chain seq x y z
N MET A 1 -39.96 46.61 24.22
CA MET A 1 -39.26 46.27 22.97
C MET A 1 -37.74 46.01 23.11
N LYS A 2 -37.13 46.12 24.31
CA LYS A 2 -35.68 45.84 24.49
C LYS A 2 -35.33 44.40 24.90
N ARG A 3 -36.31 43.58 25.32
CA ARG A 3 -36.09 42.19 25.77
C ARG A 3 -36.18 41.14 24.66
N LEU A 4 -36.91 41.43 23.56
CA LEU A 4 -36.96 40.54 22.40
C LEU A 4 -35.67 40.55 21.57
N ALA A 5 -34.99 41.70 21.50
CA ALA A 5 -33.74 41.84 20.76
C ALA A 5 -32.59 41.02 21.36
N ALA A 6 -32.59 40.82 22.69
CA ALA A 6 -31.57 40.03 23.38
C ALA A 6 -31.74 38.50 23.19
N PHE A 7 -32.96 38.04 22.93
CA PHE A 7 -33.22 36.63 22.65
C PHE A 7 -32.89 36.25 21.20
N ALA A 8 -33.10 37.16 20.25
CA ALA A 8 -32.77 36.95 18.85
C ALA A 8 -31.24 36.88 18.60
N SER A 9 -30.45 37.65 19.35
CA SER A 9 -28.99 37.59 19.26
C SER A 9 -28.40 36.33 19.89
N MET A 10 -29.08 35.72 20.87
CA MET A 10 -28.63 34.46 21.47
C MET A 10 -28.92 33.24 20.58
N LEU A 11 -30.01 33.27 19.78
CA LEU A 11 -30.28 32.23 18.77
C LEU A 11 -29.32 32.27 17.58
N ALA A 12 -28.79 33.45 17.22
CA ALA A 12 -27.86 33.58 16.09
C ALA A 12 -26.46 33.00 16.40
N VAL A 13 -26.06 32.93 17.67
CA VAL A 13 -24.75 32.37 18.08
C VAL A 13 -24.77 30.84 18.12
N ILE A 14 -25.93 30.22 18.27
CA ILE A 14 -26.09 28.75 18.31
C ILE A 14 -26.18 28.14 16.88
N ALA A 15 -26.40 28.95 15.85
CA ALA A 15 -26.48 28.48 14.46
C ALA A 15 -25.11 28.16 13.83
N CYS A 16 -24.00 28.56 14.46
CA CYS A 16 -22.67 28.05 14.12
C CYS A 16 -22.45 26.71 14.84
N GLY A 17 -23.17 25.70 14.38
CA GLY A 17 -22.97 24.32 14.80
C GLY A 17 -21.53 23.86 14.58
N PRO A 18 -21.09 22.79 15.27
CA PRO A 18 -19.75 22.26 15.09
C PRO A 18 -19.52 21.97 13.61
N THR A 19 -18.36 22.40 13.12
CA THR A 19 -17.80 22.04 11.81
C THR A 19 -18.18 20.61 11.48
N GLN A 20 -18.87 20.41 10.34
CA GLN A 20 -19.09 19.09 9.77
C GLN A 20 -17.79 18.30 9.90
N PRO A 21 -17.82 17.04 10.40
CA PRO A 21 -16.64 16.20 10.33
C PRO A 21 -16.22 16.21 8.88
N ALA A 22 -14.99 16.66 8.60
CA ALA A 22 -14.47 16.79 7.26
C ALA A 22 -14.83 15.51 6.51
N GLY A 23 -15.78 15.62 5.57
CA GLY A 23 -16.19 14.48 4.77
C GLY A 23 -14.91 13.87 4.19
N GLN A 24 -14.79 12.54 4.25
CA GLN A 24 -13.61 11.82 3.78
C GLN A 24 -13.13 12.44 2.48
N ALA A 25 -12.01 13.15 2.54
CA ALA A 25 -11.49 13.87 1.41
C ALA A 25 -11.00 12.82 0.42
N LEU A 26 -11.84 12.52 -0.59
CA LEU A 26 -11.44 11.72 -1.73
C LEU A 26 -10.18 12.36 -2.31
N SER A 27 -9.10 11.58 -2.39
CA SER A 27 -7.85 12.05 -2.97
C SER A 27 -8.11 12.52 -4.40
N LYS A 28 -7.68 13.74 -4.74
CA LYS A 28 -7.84 14.29 -6.10
C LYS A 28 -7.03 13.52 -7.15
N GLU A 29 -6.01 12.79 -6.72
CA GLU A 29 -5.06 12.07 -7.56
C GLU A 29 -4.66 10.75 -6.88
N PRO A 30 -5.59 9.78 -6.78
CA PRO A 30 -5.33 8.52 -6.11
C PRO A 30 -4.17 7.76 -6.76
N ILE A 31 -3.44 7.01 -5.95
CA ILE A 31 -2.38 6.09 -6.40
C ILE A 31 -2.88 4.64 -6.34
N SER A 32 -2.29 3.78 -7.15
CA SER A 32 -2.42 2.33 -7.03
C SER A 32 -1.17 1.74 -6.41
N VAL A 33 -1.35 0.78 -5.50
CA VAL A 33 -0.25 0.06 -4.87
C VAL A 33 -0.50 -1.43 -5.02
N ARG A 34 0.46 -2.15 -5.62
CA ARG A 34 0.36 -3.59 -5.80
C ARG A 34 1.68 -4.29 -5.56
N GLY A 35 1.61 -5.59 -5.34
CA GLY A 35 2.81 -6.38 -5.13
C GLY A 35 2.53 -7.79 -4.64
N TRP A 36 3.55 -8.40 -4.04
CA TRP A 36 3.43 -9.67 -3.33
C TRP A 36 4.02 -9.65 -1.97
N ILE A 37 3.34 -10.38 -1.10
CA ILE A 37 3.90 -10.94 0.10
C ILE A 37 4.62 -12.23 -0.32
N ALA A 38 5.94 -12.20 -0.24
CA ALA A 38 6.80 -13.36 -0.51
C ALA A 38 6.89 -14.28 0.71
N ASP A 39 6.93 -13.69 1.91
CA ASP A 39 6.92 -14.43 3.17
C ASP A 39 6.51 -13.54 4.36
N VAL A 40 6.27 -14.18 5.50
CA VAL A 40 6.05 -13.54 6.80
C VAL A 40 7.05 -14.12 7.79
N GLU A 41 7.75 -13.24 8.51
CA GLU A 41 8.73 -13.59 9.51
C GLU A 41 8.14 -14.58 10.52
N ALA A 42 8.67 -15.81 10.52
CA ALA A 42 8.22 -16.87 11.41
C ALA A 42 8.76 -16.62 12.84
N PRO A 43 8.01 -16.99 13.89
CA PRO A 43 8.55 -17.00 15.24
C PRO A 43 9.71 -17.99 15.35
N PRO A 44 10.71 -17.74 16.22
CA PRO A 44 12.00 -18.45 16.22
C PRO A 44 11.94 -19.94 16.57
N ASN A 45 10.77 -20.50 16.92
CA ASN A 45 10.61 -21.90 17.31
C ASN A 45 9.39 -22.51 16.59
N GLY A 46 9.62 -23.06 15.40
CA GLY A 46 8.67 -23.91 14.68
C GLY A 46 9.25 -25.32 14.47
N PRO A 47 8.40 -26.34 14.25
CA PRO A 47 8.87 -27.67 13.87
C PRO A 47 9.70 -27.61 12.58
N PHE A 48 10.56 -28.62 12.36
CA PHE A 48 11.48 -28.69 11.21
C PHE A 48 10.81 -28.25 9.91
N PRO A 49 11.23 -27.12 9.30
CA PRO A 49 10.57 -26.59 8.11
C PRO A 49 10.88 -27.50 6.91
N THR A 50 9.82 -28.05 6.31
CA THR A 50 9.87 -28.66 4.98
C THR A 50 9.29 -27.68 3.96
N ALA A 51 9.63 -27.85 2.67
CA ALA A 51 9.09 -26.99 1.62
C ALA A 51 7.55 -27.00 1.58
N GLU A 52 6.94 -28.14 1.86
CA GLU A 52 5.50 -28.35 1.88
C GLU A 52 4.84 -27.68 3.10
N SER A 53 5.42 -27.85 4.30
CA SER A 53 4.89 -27.23 5.52
C SER A 53 5.01 -25.71 5.47
N ASP A 54 6.09 -25.17 4.88
CA ASP A 54 6.24 -23.74 4.64
C ASP A 54 5.28 -23.20 3.57
N ALA A 55 5.00 -23.97 2.52
CA ALA A 55 4.02 -23.58 1.51
C ALA A 55 2.61 -23.49 2.11
N LEU A 56 2.20 -24.50 2.90
CA LEU A 56 0.91 -24.51 3.59
C LEU A 56 0.79 -23.36 4.60
N ARG A 57 1.85 -23.12 5.38
CA ARG A 57 1.91 -21.97 6.31
C ARG A 57 1.68 -20.65 5.59
N ARG A 58 2.40 -20.42 4.49
CA ARG A 58 2.24 -19.19 3.68
C ARG A 58 0.84 -19.04 3.12
N MET A 59 0.26 -20.10 2.57
CA MET A 59 -1.10 -20.08 2.04
C MET A 59 -2.13 -19.68 3.11
N GLN A 60 -2.04 -20.28 4.30
CA GLN A 60 -2.94 -19.97 5.41
C GLN A 60 -2.81 -18.50 5.86
N ILE A 61 -1.58 -17.99 5.89
CA ILE A 61 -1.31 -16.58 6.20
C ILE A 61 -1.93 -15.67 5.14
N TYR A 62 -1.76 -15.96 3.85
CA TYR A 62 -2.28 -15.11 2.77
C TYR A 62 -3.80 -15.06 2.73
N GLN A 63 -4.47 -16.20 2.95
CA GLN A 63 -5.93 -16.27 3.01
C GLN A 63 -6.54 -15.48 4.17
N SER A 64 -5.76 -15.23 5.23
CA SER A 64 -6.22 -14.55 6.44
C SER A 64 -5.58 -13.17 6.64
N ALA A 65 -4.76 -12.73 5.69
CA ALA A 65 -4.10 -11.45 5.74
C ALA A 65 -5.09 -10.32 5.45
N ASN A 66 -5.15 -9.35 6.36
CA ASN A 66 -5.83 -8.08 6.16
C ASN A 66 -4.81 -7.01 5.77
N VAL A 67 -5.25 -6.11 4.90
CA VAL A 67 -4.47 -4.95 4.47
C VAL A 67 -5.35 -3.71 4.52
N TRP A 68 -4.82 -2.62 5.05
CA TRP A 68 -5.51 -1.33 5.06
C TRP A 68 -4.51 -0.18 5.02
N VAL A 69 -5.02 1.01 4.75
CA VAL A 69 -4.23 2.25 4.78
C VAL A 69 -4.63 3.05 6.01
N ASP A 70 -3.62 3.44 6.78
CA ASP A 70 -3.85 4.20 8.01
C ASP A 70 -4.49 5.55 7.66
N ASN A 71 -5.59 5.87 8.35
CA ASN A 71 -6.40 7.09 8.14
C ASN A 71 -7.06 7.24 6.76
N ALA A 72 -7.13 6.20 5.94
CA ALA A 72 -7.79 6.22 4.63
C ALA A 72 -8.75 5.03 4.45
N PRO A 73 -9.91 5.04 5.15
CA PRO A 73 -10.87 3.93 5.13
C PRO A 73 -11.61 3.74 3.78
N TYR A 74 -11.50 4.70 2.86
CA TYR A 74 -12.08 4.64 1.53
C TYR A 74 -11.22 3.86 0.53
N VAL A 75 -9.99 3.49 0.91
CA VAL A 75 -9.11 2.65 0.07
C VAL A 75 -9.75 1.29 -0.15
N SER A 76 -9.82 0.88 -1.40
CA SER A 76 -10.34 -0.43 -1.78
C SER A 76 -9.20 -1.38 -2.13
N GLY A 77 -9.33 -2.67 -1.83
CA GLY A 77 -8.29 -3.64 -2.12
C GLY A 77 -8.27 -4.84 -1.19
N GLY A 78 -7.24 -5.67 -1.34
CA GLY A 78 -7.10 -6.89 -0.55
C GLY A 78 -5.87 -7.71 -0.89
N VAL A 79 -5.72 -8.82 -0.19
CA VAL A 79 -4.69 -9.83 -0.43
C VAL A 79 -5.37 -11.07 -1.04
N ALA A 80 -4.83 -11.55 -2.16
CA ALA A 80 -5.25 -12.80 -2.78
C ALA A 80 -4.58 -14.00 -2.09
N GLU A 81 -5.15 -15.19 -2.24
CA GLU A 81 -4.60 -16.44 -1.67
C GLU A 81 -3.17 -16.76 -2.14
N THR A 82 -2.77 -16.17 -3.28
CA THR A 82 -1.42 -16.31 -3.85
C THR A 82 -0.37 -15.43 -3.16
N GLY A 83 -0.79 -14.55 -2.25
CA GLY A 83 0.04 -13.53 -1.61
C GLY A 83 0.13 -12.21 -2.40
N ALA A 84 -0.48 -12.15 -3.60
CA ALA A 84 -0.60 -10.90 -4.34
C ALA A 84 -1.51 -9.92 -3.59
N PHE A 85 -1.20 -8.63 -3.62
CA PHE A 85 -2.10 -7.61 -3.08
C PHE A 85 -2.27 -6.46 -4.08
N LEU A 86 -3.42 -5.82 -4.01
CA LEU A 86 -3.76 -4.63 -4.77
C LEU A 86 -4.56 -3.69 -3.87
N LEU A 87 -4.14 -2.44 -3.82
CA LEU A 87 -4.84 -1.33 -3.20
C LEU A 87 -5.07 -0.25 -4.26
N LEU A 88 -6.30 0.23 -4.34
CA LEU A 88 -6.77 1.29 -5.21
C LEU A 88 -7.23 2.47 -4.35
N ASP A 89 -7.26 3.65 -4.95
CA ASP A 89 -7.70 4.87 -4.28
C ASP A 89 -6.83 5.28 -3.09
N VAL A 90 -5.57 4.86 -3.06
CA VAL A 90 -4.64 5.22 -1.98
C VAL A 90 -4.30 6.72 -2.10
N PRO A 91 -4.29 7.50 -1.00
CA PRO A 91 -3.87 8.89 -1.06
C PRO A 91 -2.40 9.03 -1.51
N PRO A 92 -2.01 10.07 -2.25
CA PRO A 92 -0.62 10.34 -2.57
C PRO A 92 0.12 10.95 -1.38
N GLY A 93 1.43 11.12 -1.53
CA GLY A 93 2.31 11.71 -0.53
C GLY A 93 2.86 10.67 0.43
N ASN A 94 2.63 10.89 1.73
CA ASN A 94 3.15 10.06 2.80
C ASN A 94 2.06 9.12 3.31
N VAL A 95 2.28 7.82 3.14
CA VAL A 95 1.26 6.79 3.37
C VAL A 95 1.86 5.67 4.19
N THR A 96 1.10 5.15 5.14
CA THR A 96 1.43 3.89 5.81
C THR A 96 0.36 2.86 5.47
N ILE A 97 0.80 1.76 4.87
CA ILE A 97 -0.02 0.58 4.59
C ILE A 97 0.29 -0.44 5.68
N THR A 98 -0.73 -0.89 6.38
CA THR A 98 -0.58 -1.90 7.43
C THR A 98 -1.09 -3.24 6.92
N PHE A 99 -0.28 -4.27 7.14
CA PHE A 99 -0.61 -5.67 6.89
C PHE A 99 -0.75 -6.38 8.24
N SER A 100 -1.80 -7.18 8.41
CA SER A 100 -1.98 -8.01 9.60
C SER A 100 -2.35 -9.42 9.17
N ALA A 101 -1.71 -10.41 9.77
CA ALA A 101 -2.07 -11.81 9.62
C ALA A 101 -2.21 -12.45 11.02
N PRO A 102 -3.14 -13.40 11.20
CA PRO A 102 -3.27 -14.14 12.46
C PRO A 102 -1.96 -14.78 12.88
N GLY A 103 -1.59 -14.61 14.16
CA GLY A 103 -0.35 -15.17 14.71
C GLY A 103 0.93 -14.43 14.29
N ALA A 104 0.84 -13.37 13.48
CA ALA A 104 1.96 -12.51 13.11
C ALA A 104 1.76 -11.09 13.65
N ALA A 105 2.85 -10.41 13.97
CA ALA A 105 2.79 -8.98 14.28
C ALA A 105 2.38 -8.18 13.04
N ALA A 106 1.67 -7.07 13.25
CA ALA A 106 1.34 -6.17 12.16
C ALA A 106 2.62 -5.60 11.53
N ALA A 107 2.67 -5.61 10.20
CA ALA A 107 3.78 -5.10 9.42
C ALA A 107 3.38 -3.78 8.77
N LYS A 108 4.29 -2.80 8.75
CA LYS A 108 4.02 -1.46 8.22
C LYS A 108 4.91 -1.17 7.02
N LEU A 109 4.27 -0.93 5.88
CA LEU A 109 4.89 -0.40 4.67
C LEU A 109 4.73 1.12 4.67
N VAL A 110 5.83 1.82 4.95
CA VAL A 110 5.88 3.28 4.91
C VAL A 110 6.33 3.73 3.52
N MET A 111 5.54 4.61 2.91
CA MET A 111 5.84 5.28 1.65
C MET A 111 5.88 6.79 1.86
N GLN A 112 6.80 7.47 1.19
CA GLN A 112 6.97 8.91 1.32
C GLN A 112 7.15 9.58 -0.03
N ASN A 113 6.61 10.80 -0.16
CA ASN A 113 6.69 11.63 -1.35
C ASN A 113 6.20 10.92 -2.63
N VAL A 114 5.18 10.05 -2.51
CA VAL A 114 4.61 9.37 -3.68
C VAL A 114 3.76 10.37 -4.48
N PRO A 115 4.05 10.61 -5.77
CA PRO A 115 3.28 11.57 -6.55
C PRO A 115 1.84 11.08 -6.81
N GLY A 116 0.93 12.03 -7.06
CA GLY A 116 -0.44 11.73 -7.46
C GLY A 116 -0.50 10.93 -8.77
N ASN A 117 -1.51 10.07 -8.90
CA ASN A 117 -1.70 9.16 -10.04
C ASN A 117 -0.53 8.18 -10.28
N ALA A 118 0.31 7.98 -9.26
CA ALA A 118 1.39 7.01 -9.33
C ALA A 118 0.86 5.57 -9.27
N ASP A 119 1.62 4.71 -9.93
CA ASP A 119 1.47 3.29 -9.87
C ASP A 119 2.70 2.68 -9.19
N VAL A 120 2.50 2.14 -7.99
CA VAL A 120 3.55 1.55 -7.16
C VAL A 120 3.48 0.04 -7.26
N PHE A 121 4.57 -0.57 -7.71
CA PHE A 121 4.72 -2.01 -7.84
C PHE A 121 5.86 -2.52 -6.95
N ILE A 122 5.54 -3.49 -6.08
CA ILE A 122 6.47 -4.06 -5.12
C ILE A 122 6.55 -5.58 -5.32
N PRO A 123 7.61 -6.11 -5.94
CA PRO A 123 7.64 -7.50 -6.40
C PRO A 123 7.70 -8.53 -5.27
N ALA A 124 8.37 -8.22 -4.17
CA ALA A 124 8.57 -9.18 -3.07
C ALA A 124 8.76 -8.48 -1.72
N LEU A 125 7.70 -8.53 -0.89
CA LEU A 125 7.69 -8.07 0.50
C LEU A 125 7.83 -9.25 1.46
N GLN A 126 8.66 -9.07 2.47
CA GLN A 126 8.65 -9.89 3.67
C GLN A 126 8.03 -9.08 4.80
N LEU A 127 6.93 -9.58 5.38
CA LEU A 127 6.29 -8.96 6.53
C LEU A 127 7.09 -9.28 7.79
N ARG A 128 7.45 -8.24 8.56
CA ARG A 128 8.19 -8.34 9.82
C ARG A 128 7.42 -7.64 10.93
N ARG A 129 7.84 -7.82 12.17
CA ARG A 129 7.27 -7.04 13.29
C ARG A 129 7.46 -5.54 13.04
N ASP A 130 6.35 -4.81 12.99
CA ASP A 130 6.26 -3.35 12.83
C ASP A 130 6.90 -2.77 11.55
N SER A 131 7.30 -3.62 10.60
CA SER A 131 8.03 -3.18 9.40
C SER A 131 7.88 -4.18 8.26
N VAL A 132 8.27 -3.76 7.06
CA VAL A 132 8.40 -4.63 5.89
C VAL A 132 9.82 -4.59 5.37
N ALA A 133 10.29 -5.74 4.88
CA ALA A 133 11.54 -5.81 4.15
C ALA A 133 11.27 -6.06 2.66
N LEU A 134 11.95 -5.30 1.81
CA LEU A 134 11.95 -5.50 0.37
C LEU A 134 13.00 -6.55 0.02
N LEU A 135 12.56 -7.74 -0.41
CA LEU A 135 13.45 -8.82 -0.84
C LEU A 135 14.06 -8.55 -2.21
N ASP A 136 13.32 -7.86 -3.08
CA ASP A 136 13.81 -7.34 -4.36
C ASP A 136 13.63 -5.82 -4.41
N ARG A 137 14.67 -5.11 -3.95
CA ARG A 137 14.68 -3.63 -3.91
C ARG A 137 14.75 -3.01 -5.30
N ASN A 138 15.44 -3.65 -6.24
CA ASN A 138 15.68 -3.13 -7.58
C ASN A 138 14.48 -3.35 -8.51
N GLY A 139 13.65 -4.35 -8.22
CA GLY A 139 12.40 -4.58 -8.94
C GLY A 139 11.23 -3.69 -8.49
N VAL A 140 11.39 -2.86 -7.45
CA VAL A 140 10.38 -1.87 -7.05
C VAL A 140 10.26 -0.80 -8.12
N LYS A 141 9.04 -0.53 -8.57
CA LYS A 141 8.77 0.46 -9.62
C LYS A 141 7.74 1.47 -9.11
N VAL A 142 7.98 2.73 -9.41
CA VAL A 142 6.98 3.80 -9.25
C VAL A 142 6.85 4.51 -10.58
N ARG A 143 5.65 4.44 -11.17
CA ARG A 143 5.40 4.91 -12.53
C ARG A 143 4.29 5.94 -12.55
N LEU A 144 4.41 6.93 -13.43
CA LEU A 144 3.39 7.94 -13.68
C LEU A 144 2.90 7.81 -15.11
N ALA A 145 1.60 7.63 -15.27
CA ALA A 145 0.97 7.66 -16.59
C ALA A 145 1.17 9.04 -17.22
N ALA A 146 1.72 9.11 -18.42
CA ALA A 146 1.77 10.36 -19.18
C ALA A 146 1.73 10.14 -20.68
N SER A 147 1.43 11.21 -21.41
CA SER A 147 1.53 11.26 -22.86
C SER A 147 2.99 11.45 -23.27
N VAL A 148 3.76 10.37 -23.27
CA VAL A 148 5.16 10.32 -23.72
C VAL A 148 5.33 9.15 -24.67
N ASP A 149 6.30 9.25 -25.59
CA ASP A 149 6.51 8.18 -26.58
C ASP A 149 7.16 6.93 -25.97
N ARG A 150 7.96 7.10 -24.91
CA ARG A 150 8.68 6.02 -24.20
C ARG A 150 8.88 6.37 -22.74
N ALA A 151 9.08 5.35 -21.90
CA ALA A 151 9.41 5.52 -20.50
C ALA A 151 10.66 6.40 -20.31
N LYS A 152 10.57 7.42 -19.46
CA LYS A 152 11.69 8.32 -19.13
C LYS A 152 11.70 8.71 -17.64
N PRO A 153 12.88 9.00 -17.05
CA PRO A 153 12.94 9.50 -15.68
C PRO A 153 12.16 10.81 -15.54
N SER A 154 11.35 10.93 -14.47
CA SER A 154 10.61 12.16 -14.18
C SER A 154 11.45 13.23 -13.47
N GLY A 155 12.63 12.85 -12.94
CA GLY A 155 13.44 13.70 -12.05
C GLY A 155 12.94 13.71 -10.60
N ILE A 156 11.82 13.06 -10.30
CA ILE A 156 11.25 12.93 -8.95
C ILE A 156 11.71 11.60 -8.33
N THR A 157 12.01 11.62 -7.04
CA THR A 157 12.26 10.42 -6.24
C THR A 157 11.24 10.33 -5.13
N CYS A 158 10.87 9.09 -4.78
CA CYS A 158 10.03 8.78 -3.63
C CYS A 158 10.71 7.73 -2.76
N THR A 159 10.17 7.46 -1.58
CA THR A 159 10.72 6.43 -0.69
C THR A 159 9.70 5.34 -0.44
N ILE A 160 10.08 4.08 -0.66
CA ILE A 160 9.24 2.90 -0.42
C ILE A 160 10.00 2.00 0.56
N ALA A 161 9.44 1.79 1.76
CA ALA A 161 10.06 0.99 2.83
C ALA A 161 11.53 1.39 3.11
N GLY A 162 11.81 2.71 3.12
CA GLY A 162 13.15 3.26 3.36
C GLY A 162 14.10 3.23 2.15
N VAL A 163 13.68 2.70 0.99
CA VAL A 163 14.46 2.70 -0.24
C VAL A 163 14.05 3.87 -1.13
N ALA A 164 15.01 4.66 -1.60
CA ALA A 164 14.77 5.70 -2.59
C ALA A 164 14.53 5.07 -3.97
N VAL A 165 13.37 5.36 -4.56
CA VAL A 165 12.94 4.83 -5.85
C VAL A 165 12.70 5.99 -6.82
N PRO A 166 13.36 6.01 -7.99
CA PRO A 166 13.11 7.02 -9.01
C PRO A 166 11.72 6.82 -9.62
N VAL A 167 11.00 7.90 -9.80
CA VAL A 167 9.70 7.87 -10.47
C VAL A 167 9.91 7.95 -11.97
N VAL A 168 9.32 7.00 -12.70
CA VAL A 168 9.42 6.92 -14.16
C VAL A 168 8.12 7.38 -14.79
N THR A 169 8.20 8.32 -15.70
CA THR A 169 7.07 8.70 -16.54
C THR A 169 6.92 7.65 -17.64
N THR A 170 5.76 7.01 -17.74
CA THR A 170 5.53 5.85 -18.60
C THR A 170 4.31 6.10 -19.52
N PRO A 171 4.40 5.75 -20.82
CA PRO A 171 3.24 5.77 -21.71
C PRO A 171 2.11 4.88 -21.17
N ILE A 172 0.85 5.29 -21.33
CA ILE A 172 -0.31 4.50 -20.88
C ILE A 172 -0.28 3.07 -21.45
N ALA A 173 0.13 2.92 -22.71
CA ALA A 173 0.24 1.63 -23.38
C ALA A 173 1.33 0.71 -22.80
N GLU A 174 2.31 1.24 -22.05
CA GLU A 174 3.36 0.47 -21.38
C GLU A 174 3.03 0.21 -19.89
N MET A 175 1.85 0.64 -19.43
CA MET A 175 1.32 0.32 -18.11
C MET A 175 0.58 -1.02 -18.08
N VAL A 176 0.80 -1.93 -19.04
CA VAL A 176 0.00 -3.15 -19.25
C VAL A 176 -0.03 -4.10 -18.03
N ASP A 177 1.02 -4.07 -17.21
CA ASP A 177 1.09 -4.74 -15.90
C ASP A 177 0.15 -4.13 -14.84
N ARG A 178 -0.69 -3.15 -15.20
CA ARG A 178 -1.81 -2.63 -14.41
C ARG A 178 -3.03 -3.56 -14.45
N HIS A 179 -3.16 -4.40 -15.48
CA HIS A 179 -4.35 -5.25 -15.69
C HIS A 179 -4.12 -6.73 -15.41
N ASP A 180 -2.89 -7.22 -15.57
CA ASP A 180 -2.55 -8.55 -15.15
C ASP A 180 -2.17 -8.51 -13.68
N PHE A 181 -2.90 -9.28 -12.85
CA PHE A 181 -2.38 -9.68 -11.55
C PHE A 181 -0.94 -10.06 -11.79
N PRO A 182 -0.01 -9.48 -11.04
CA PRO A 182 1.35 -9.66 -11.44
C PRO A 182 1.60 -11.18 -11.33
N ILE A 183 2.42 -11.74 -12.22
CA ILE A 183 2.73 -13.18 -12.23
C ILE A 183 3.77 -13.41 -11.15
N ARG A 184 3.55 -14.35 -10.22
CA ARG A 184 4.45 -14.52 -9.05
C ARG A 184 5.88 -14.58 -9.58
N PRO A 185 6.81 -13.72 -9.11
CA PRO A 185 8.20 -13.81 -9.51
C PRO A 185 8.66 -15.24 -9.25
N SER A 186 9.27 -15.89 -10.24
CA SER A 186 9.79 -17.24 -10.05
C SER A 186 10.82 -17.19 -8.94
N VAL A 187 10.55 -17.82 -7.80
CA VAL A 187 11.54 -17.97 -6.73
C VAL A 187 12.58 -18.94 -7.28
N ARG A 188 13.69 -18.43 -7.83
CA ARG A 188 14.84 -19.30 -8.11
C ARG A 188 15.39 -19.75 -6.75
N PRO A 189 15.60 -21.05 -6.51
CA PRO A 189 16.27 -21.50 -5.31
C PRO A 189 17.65 -20.83 -5.23
N LEU A 190 17.91 -20.08 -4.16
CA LEU A 190 19.25 -19.64 -3.82
C LEU A 190 20.02 -20.87 -3.33
N ALA A 191 20.86 -21.40 -4.21
CA ALA A 191 21.72 -22.59 -4.05
C ALA A 191 21.05 -23.97 -4.25
N ILE A 192 21.46 -24.64 -5.32
CA ILE A 192 21.51 -26.10 -5.39
C ILE A 192 22.77 -26.49 -4.60
N VAL A 193 22.60 -27.08 -3.42
CA VAL A 193 23.70 -27.73 -2.72
C VAL A 193 24.01 -29.01 -3.49
N LYS A 194 25.22 -29.12 -4.04
CA LYS A 194 25.75 -30.34 -4.65
C LYS A 194 26.17 -31.32 -3.57
#